data_AF-A0A942TTU5-F1
#
_entry.id   AF-A0A942TTU5-F1
#
_cell.length_a   1.000
_cell.length_b   1.000
_cell.length_c   1.000
_cell.angle_alpha   90.00
_cell.angle_beta   90.00
_cell.angle_gamma   90.00
#
_symmetry.space_group_name_H-M   'P 1'
#
loop_
_entity.id
_entity.type
_entity.pdbx_description
1 polymer ?
#
loop_
_entity_poly.entity_id
_entity_poly.type
_entity_poly.pdbx_seq_one_letter_code
_entity_poly.pdbx_strand_id
1 'polypeptide(L)' 'MDTEDLLVKIESHRSKMVKLGLSSSFLDERVVKLSYELDKLLNKYQAVVCRPGKR' A
#
# COMPACT_ATOMS: atom_id res chain seq x y z
N MET A 1 3.07 11.73 10.47
CA MET A 1 2.86 10.30 10.17
C MET A 1 4.23 9.76 9.91
N ASP A 2 4.72 8.92 10.82
CA ASP A 2 6.08 8.44 10.78
C ASP A 2 6.22 7.34 9.72
N THR A 3 7.45 7.15 9.24
CA THR A 3 7.77 6.16 8.20
C THR A 3 7.35 4.74 8.61
N GLU A 4 7.43 4.42 9.90
CA GLU A 4 6.98 3.16 10.48
C GLU A 4 5.46 2.98 10.41
N ASP A 5 4.68 4.02 10.74
CA ASP A 5 3.21 3.98 10.60
C ASP A 5 2.79 3.71 9.15
N LEU A 6 3.56 4.26 8.21
CA LEU A 6 3.31 4.09 6.78
C LEU A 6 3.59 2.66 6.34
N LEU A 7 4.68 2.05 6.82
CA LEU A 7 4.99 0.65 6.58
C LEU A 7 3.92 -0.29 7.17
N VAL A 8 3.43 -0.01 8.38
CA VAL A 8 2.35 -0.81 9.00
C VAL A 8 1.07 -0.73 8.16
N LYS A 9 0.72 0.45 7.65
CA LYS A 9 -0.46 0.60 6.77
C LYS A 9 -0.25 -0.11 5.42
N ILE A 10 0.93 -0.02 4.82
CA ILE A 10 1.28 -0.75 3.59
C ILE A 10 1.11 -2.25 3.79
N GLU A 11 1.68 -2.80 4.86
CA GLU A 11 1.58 -4.23 5.19
C GLU A 11 0.13 -4.67 5.40
N SER A 12 -0.65 -3.87 6.14
CA SER A 12 -2.07 -4.14 6.38
C SER A 12 -2.87 -4.19 5.08
N HIS A 13 -2.65 -3.26 4.15
CA HIS A 13 -3.34 -3.25 2.86
C HIS A 13 -2.90 -4.41 1.97
N ARG A 14 -1.59 -4.71 1.93
CA ARG A 14 -1.07 -5.88 1.20
C ARG A 14 -1.70 -7.18 1.71
N SER A 15 -1.75 -7.37 3.03
CA SER A 15 -2.33 -8.57 3.64
C SER A 15 -3.82 -8.72 3.31
N LYS A 16 -4.60 -7.63 3.38
CA LYS A 16 -6.03 -7.64 3.00
C LYS A 16 -6.23 -7.97 1.52
N MET A 17 -5.44 -7.36 0.65
CA MET A 17 -5.49 -7.59 -0.79
C MET A 17 -5.19 -9.05 -1.14
N VAL A 18 -4.14 -9.62 -0.54
CA VAL A 18 -3.76 -11.03 -0.74
C VAL A 18 -4.84 -11.97 -0.21
N LYS A 19 -5.33 -11.76 1.02
CA LYS A 19 -6.40 -12.59 1.59
C LYS A 19 -7.64 -12.60 0.73
N LEU A 20 -8.06 -11.42 0.25
CA LEU A 20 -9.25 -11.29 -0.58
C LEU A 20 -9.03 -11.86 -1.99
N GLY A 21 -7.87 -11.64 -2.60
CA GLY A 21 -7.52 -12.18 -3.91
C GLY A 21 -7.45 -13.71 -3.92
N LEU A 22 -6.95 -14.31 -2.83
CA LEU A 22 -6.94 -15.76 -2.65
C LEU A 22 -8.33 -16.34 -2.38
N SER A 23 -9.21 -15.61 -1.69
CA SER A 23 -10.57 -16.08 -1.38
C SER A 23 -11.58 -15.85 -2.49
N SER A 24 -11.29 -14.95 -3.44
CA SER A 24 -12.20 -14.57 -4.52
C SER A 24 -11.49 -14.63 -5.88
N SER A 25 -10.94 -13.51 -6.32
CA SER A 25 -10.10 -13.38 -7.51
C SER A 25 -9.30 -12.08 -7.40
N PHE A 26 -8.12 -12.03 -7.99
CA PHE A 26 -7.37 -10.78 -8.10
C PHE A 26 -8.03 -9.75 -9.03
N LEU A 27 -9.04 -10.16 -9.80
CA LEU A 27 -9.88 -9.28 -10.61
C LEU A 27 -11.11 -8.74 -9.87
N ASP A 28 -11.35 -9.17 -8.62
CA ASP A 28 -12.45 -8.64 -7.80
C ASP A 28 -12.26 -7.12 -7.62
N GLU A 29 -13.31 -6.35 -7.86
CA GLU A 29 -13.28 -4.87 -7.78
C GLU A 29 -12.74 -4.37 -6.43
N ARG A 30 -13.02 -5.11 -5.35
CA ARG A 30 -12.51 -4.78 -4.01
C ARG A 30 -11.00 -4.99 -3.91
N VAL A 31 -10.46 -6.00 -4.58
CA VAL A 31 -9.01 -6.25 -4.67
C VAL A 31 -8.35 -5.16 -5.51
N VAL A 32 -8.98 -4.76 -6.62
CA VAL A 32 -8.51 -3.65 -7.46
C VAL A 32 -8.53 -2.32 -6.70
N LYS A 33 -9.56 -2.06 -5.89
CA LYS A 33 -9.60 -0.89 -5.02
C LYS A 33 -8.49 -0.92 -3.96
N LEU A 34 -8.28 -2.06 -3.32
CA LEU A 34 -7.20 -2.24 -2.35
C LEU A 34 -5.81 -2.07 -2.99
N SER A 35 -5.61 -2.53 -4.22
CA SER A 35 -4.33 -2.35 -4.93
C SER A 35 -4.07 -0.88 -5.25
N TYR A 36 -5.09 -0.12 -5.66
CA TYR A 36 -4.99 1.32 -5.89
C TYR A 36 -4.68 2.10 -4.60
N GLU A 37 -5.29 1.72 -3.47
CA GLU A 37 -4.98 2.33 -2.17
C GLU A 37 -3.56 1.99 -1.70
N LEU A 38 -3.12 0.75 -1.92
CA LEU A 38 -1.76 0.29 -1.62
C LEU A 38 -0.71 1.06 -2.44
N ASP A 39 -0.95 1.27 -3.73
CA ASP A 39 -0.07 2.03 -4.61
C ASP A 39 0.11 3.48 -4.13
N LYS A 40 -0.97 4.14 -3.68
CA LYS A 40 -0.88 5.47 -3.06
C LYS A 40 -0.01 5.49 -1.81
N LEU A 41 -0.07 4.45 -0.98
CA LEU A 41 0.75 4.37 0.24
C LEU A 41 2.22 4.14 -0.11
N LEU A 42 2.51 3.28 -1.09
CA LEU A 42 3.87 3.03 -1.60
C LEU A 42 4.48 4.31 -2.19
N ASN A 43 3.72 5.05 -3.00
CA ASN A 43 4.16 6.33 -3.55
C ASN A 43 4.45 7.37 -2.46
N LYS A 44 3.62 7.44 -1.41
CA LYS A 44 3.89 8.30 -0.25
C LYS A 44 5.17 7.88 0.47
N TYR A 45 5.39 6.58 0.64
CA TYR A 45 6.58 6.05 1.30
C TYR A 45 7.83 6.39 0.49
N GLN A 46 7.78 6.17 -0.82
CA GLN A 46 8.86 6.55 -1.72
C GLN A 46 9.13 8.06 -1.68
N ALA A 47 8.10 8.91 -1.60
CA ALA A 47 8.31 10.36 -1.49
C ALA A 47 9.00 10.77 -0.19
N VAL A 48 8.78 10.03 0.91
CA VAL A 48 9.41 10.28 2.22
C VAL A 48 10.83 9.71 2.28
N VAL A 49 11.06 8.51 1.73
CA VAL A 49 12.34 7.78 1.84
C VAL A 49 13.32 8.13 0.72
N CYS A 50 12.85 8.29 -0.52
CA CYS A 50 13.69 8.55 -1.70
C CYS A 50 13.89 10.04 -2.02
N ARG A 51 13.46 10.96 -1.15
CA ARG A 51 13.92 12.37 -1.20
C ARG A 51 14.92 12.69 -0.06
N PRO A 52 16.17 12.21 -0.14
CA PRO A 52 17.25 12.85 0.60
C PRO A 52 17.64 14.12 -0.18
N GLY A 53 17.32 15.31 0.35
CA GLY A 53 17.93 16.57 -0.12
C GLY A 53 17.12 17.46 -1.07
N LYS A 54 16.07 18.10 -0.55
CA LYS A 54 15.76 19.49 -0.92
C LYS A 54 15.72 20.35 0.34
N ARG A 55 16.90 20.61 0.91
CA ARG A 55 17.22 21.77 1.73
C ARG A 55 18.69 22.08 1.52
#